data_AF-A0A453RHA7-F1
#
_entry.id   AF-A0A453RHA7-F1
#
_cell.length_a   1.000
_cell.length_b   1.000
_cell.length_c   1.000
_cell.angle_alpha   90.00
_cell.angle_beta   90.00
_cell.angle_gamma   90.00
#
_symmetry.space_group_name_H-M   'P 1'
#
loop_
_entity.id
_entity.type
_entity.pdbx_description
1 polymer ?
#
loop_
_entity_poly.entity_id
_entity_poly.type
_entity_poly.pdbx_seq_one_letter_code
_entity_poly.pdbx_strand_id
1 'polypeptide(L)'
;MEPLILHWALAKNPGEWEAPPSSIVPSGSTVLDKACETSFGESELDGLQYQVVEIELDDGRYKGMPFVLRRGETWIKNNDSDFYLDFNTKVTKKSKDTGDAGKGTAKDFLERIADLEEDAQRSFMHRFNIAADLVDQARDAGLLGIVGLFVWIRFMSTRQLIWNKNYNVKPREISQAQDRFTDDLENMYKSYPQYREILRMLLSAVGRGGEGDVGQRIRDEILVIQRNNDCKGGIMEEWHQKLHNNTSPDDVVICQAIIDYIKSDFDINVYWDTLNKNGITKERLLSYDRAIHSEPKFRSDQKEGLLRDLGNYMRSLKAVHSGADLESAIATCMGYKSEGEGFMVGVQINPVNGLSSGFPDLLQFVLDHVEDKSAEPLLEGLLEARVELRPLLTGSSERLKDLIFLDIALDSTFRTAVERSYEELNDAAPEKIMYFISLVLENLALSTDDNEDILYCLKGWNRAMDMVKQKDDQWALYAKAFLDRTRLALASKGEQYYNMMQPSAEYLGSLLNVEEWAVDIFTEEVIRGGSAATLSALLNRFDPVLRNVAHLGSWQVISPVEVTGYIVVVDKLLSVQNKTYDKPTVLVAKSVKGEEEIPDGVVGVITPDMPDVLSHVSVRARNCKVLLSSQIHF
;
A
#
# COMPACT_ATOMS: atom_id res chain seq x y z
N MET A 1 21.09 45.67 8.94
CA MET A 1 20.31 44.56 9.51
C MET A 1 20.97 44.22 10.84
N GLU A 2 20.22 44.04 11.93
CA GLU A 2 20.83 43.64 13.19
C GLU A 2 21.43 42.22 13.06
N PRO A 3 22.63 41.98 13.59
CA PRO A 3 23.30 40.68 13.44
C PRO A 3 22.50 39.60 14.18
N LEU A 4 22.41 38.43 13.55
CA LEU A 4 21.89 37.23 14.19
C LEU A 4 22.97 36.66 15.12
N ILE A 5 22.59 36.27 16.32
CA ILE A 5 23.48 35.72 17.34
C ILE A 5 22.94 34.37 17.76
N LEU A 6 23.82 33.37 17.83
CA LEU A 6 23.52 32.06 18.41
C LEU A 6 23.69 32.15 19.93
N HIS A 7 22.61 31.98 20.70
CA HIS A 7 22.65 31.89 22.16
C HIS A 7 22.44 30.43 22.56
N TRP A 8 23.52 29.76 22.98
CA TRP A 8 23.58 28.30 23.10
C TRP A 8 24.23 27.86 24.41
N ALA A 9 23.98 26.62 24.82
CA ALA A 9 24.59 26.00 25.98
C ALA A 9 24.82 24.51 25.71
N LEU A 10 25.48 23.83 26.64
CA LEU A 10 25.64 22.38 26.59
C LEU A 10 24.82 21.71 27.69
N ALA A 11 24.39 20.48 27.42
CA ALA A 11 23.50 19.73 28.28
C ALA A 11 24.11 18.35 28.59
N LYS A 12 24.26 17.99 29.87
CA LYS A 12 24.60 16.63 30.28
C LYS A 12 23.34 15.76 30.39
N ASN A 13 22.21 16.36 30.75
CA ASN A 13 20.88 15.78 30.64
C ASN A 13 19.95 16.68 29.80
N PRO A 14 18.92 16.14 29.12
CA PRO A 14 17.99 16.93 28.31
C PRO A 14 17.38 18.12 29.08
N GLY A 15 17.37 19.29 28.44
CA GLY A 15 16.80 20.52 29.01
C GLY A 15 17.72 21.31 29.96
N GLU A 16 18.93 20.84 30.25
CA GLU A 16 19.91 21.58 31.05
C GLU A 16 20.64 22.65 30.23
N TRP A 17 20.82 23.84 30.81
CA TRP A 17 21.66 24.91 30.26
C TRP A 17 22.94 25.04 31.10
N GLU A 18 24.05 24.52 30.58
CA GLU A 18 25.40 24.66 31.15
C GLU A 18 26.29 25.46 30.18
N ALA A 19 26.96 26.50 30.68
CA ALA A 19 27.87 27.28 29.85
C ALA A 19 29.02 26.40 29.30
N PRO A 20 29.35 26.50 28.00
CA PRO A 20 30.44 25.71 27.42
C PRO A 20 31.79 26.09 28.05
N PRO A 21 32.71 25.13 28.26
CA PRO A 21 34.05 25.43 28.72
C PRO A 21 34.80 26.30 27.71
N SER A 22 35.70 27.16 28.18
CA SER A 22 36.44 28.11 27.32
C SER A 22 37.29 27.44 26.23
N SER A 23 37.55 26.13 26.32
CA SER A 23 38.31 25.36 25.33
C SER A 23 37.56 25.05 24.04
N ILE A 24 36.22 25.12 24.02
CA ILE A 24 35.38 24.76 22.86
C ILE A 24 34.60 25.95 22.29
N VAL A 25 34.80 27.13 22.87
CA VAL A 25 34.04 28.33 22.51
C VAL A 25 34.63 28.94 21.22
N PRO A 26 33.83 29.12 20.16
CA PRO A 26 34.33 29.68 18.90
C PRO A 26 34.85 31.11 19.04
N SER A 27 35.71 31.51 18.11
CA SER A 27 36.22 32.88 18.05
C SER A 27 35.08 33.89 17.90
N GLY A 28 35.12 34.97 18.69
CA GLY A 28 34.06 36.00 18.68
C GLY A 28 32.85 35.69 19.56
N SER A 29 32.94 34.70 20.45
CA SER A 29 31.87 34.38 21.39
C SER A 29 32.03 35.06 22.76
N THR A 30 30.93 35.29 23.44
CA THR A 30 30.86 35.80 24.82
C THR A 30 30.23 34.74 25.73
N VAL A 31 30.98 34.24 26.70
CA VAL A 31 30.48 33.25 27.67
C VAL A 31 29.69 33.98 28.77
N LEU A 32 28.49 33.46 29.07
CA LEU A 32 27.57 33.93 30.11
C LEU A 32 27.49 32.89 31.25
N ASP A 33 26.68 33.15 32.27
CA ASP A 33 26.56 32.27 33.44
C ASP A 33 26.11 30.84 33.10
N LYS A 34 25.13 30.70 32.20
CA LYS A 34 24.55 29.40 31.80
C LYS A 34 24.59 29.12 30.30
N ALA A 35 25.19 30.00 29.52
CA ALA A 35 25.12 29.98 28.06
C ALA A 35 26.35 30.65 27.44
N CYS A 36 26.41 30.67 26.12
CA CYS A 36 27.37 31.40 25.32
C CYS A 36 26.65 32.06 24.15
N GLU A 37 27.07 33.28 23.82
CA GLU A 37 26.60 34.00 22.63
C GLU A 37 27.69 34.01 21.57
N THR A 38 27.40 33.52 20.37
CA THR A 38 28.34 33.45 19.25
C THR A 38 27.76 34.15 18.03
N SER A 39 28.53 35.06 17.41
CA SER A 39 28.15 35.70 16.15
C SER A 39 28.43 34.77 14.96
N PHE A 40 27.56 34.79 13.95
CA PHE A 40 27.80 34.06 12.71
C PHE A 40 28.84 34.78 11.85
N GLY A 41 29.81 34.02 11.33
CA GLY A 41 30.77 34.48 10.33
C GLY A 41 30.20 34.37 8.91
N GLU A 42 30.70 35.16 7.97
CA GLU A 42 30.31 35.07 6.56
C GLU A 42 31.16 34.00 5.83
N SER A 43 30.52 33.22 4.97
CA SER A 43 31.16 32.20 4.13
C SER A 43 30.51 32.14 2.74
N GLU A 44 31.21 31.56 1.76
CA GLU A 44 30.76 31.43 0.38
C GLU A 44 30.96 29.99 -0.11
N LEU A 45 29.91 29.40 -0.69
CA LEU A 45 29.95 28.09 -1.33
C LEU A 45 29.17 28.19 -2.65
N ASP A 46 29.80 27.82 -3.76
CA ASP A 46 29.21 27.86 -5.11
C ASP A 46 28.57 29.22 -5.49
N GLY A 47 29.16 30.33 -5.04
CA GLY A 47 28.67 31.69 -5.31
C GLY A 47 27.48 32.13 -4.45
N LEU A 48 27.03 31.30 -3.50
CA LEU A 48 26.04 31.65 -2.49
C LEU A 48 26.74 32.10 -1.20
N GLN A 49 26.45 33.32 -0.76
CA GLN A 49 26.88 33.81 0.54
C GLN A 49 25.95 33.29 1.64
N TYR A 50 26.53 32.69 2.67
CA TYR A 50 25.81 32.21 3.85
C TYR A 50 26.55 32.62 5.13
N GLN A 51 25.85 32.54 6.26
CA GLN A 51 26.45 32.80 7.57
C GLN A 51 26.58 31.50 8.36
N VAL A 52 27.72 31.29 9.01
CA VAL A 52 28.08 30.02 9.65
C VAL A 52 28.75 30.24 11.02
N VAL A 53 28.49 29.31 11.95
CA VAL A 53 29.25 29.15 13.19
C VAL A 53 29.73 27.71 13.24
N GLU A 54 31.02 27.51 13.37
CA GLU A 54 31.62 26.19 13.61
C GLU A 54 31.95 26.04 15.09
N ILE A 55 31.48 24.95 15.70
CA ILE A 55 31.72 24.61 17.11
C ILE A 55 32.36 23.22 17.12
N GLU A 56 33.61 23.14 17.58
CA GLU A 56 34.30 21.87 17.77
C GLU A 56 34.04 21.36 19.20
N LEU A 57 33.45 20.17 19.31
CA LEU A 57 33.10 19.55 20.58
C LEU A 57 34.07 18.41 20.90
N ASP A 58 34.43 18.28 22.19
CA ASP A 58 35.29 17.20 22.69
C ASP A 58 34.46 15.95 23.07
N ASP A 59 35.05 14.78 22.85
CA ASP A 59 34.44 13.51 22.41
C ASP A 59 33.55 12.76 23.45
N GLY A 60 32.43 13.37 23.88
CA GLY A 60 31.30 12.63 24.47
C GLY A 60 30.89 12.96 25.91
N ARG A 61 31.28 14.12 26.46
CA ARG A 61 30.87 14.52 27.82
C ARG A 61 29.45 15.08 27.90
N TYR A 62 28.97 15.67 26.82
CA TYR A 62 27.67 16.31 26.74
C TYR A 62 26.74 15.49 25.85
N LYS A 63 25.46 15.47 26.20
CA LYS A 63 24.41 14.72 25.53
C LYS A 63 23.62 15.57 24.53
N GLY A 64 23.73 16.88 24.60
CA GLY A 64 23.13 17.77 23.61
C GLY A 64 23.46 19.25 23.82
N MET A 65 22.85 20.09 22.99
CA MET A 65 23.04 21.53 22.96
C MET A 65 21.70 22.24 22.78
N PRO A 66 21.11 22.79 23.85
CA PRO A 66 20.01 23.73 23.72
C PRO A 66 20.50 25.07 23.15
N PHE A 67 19.70 25.70 22.30
CA PHE A 67 20.01 27.01 21.77
C PHE A 67 18.76 27.79 21.35
N VAL A 68 18.92 29.10 21.23
CA VAL A 68 17.96 30.03 20.64
C VAL A 68 18.72 31.04 19.78
N LEU A 69 18.05 31.64 18.80
CA LEU A 69 18.68 32.67 17.96
C LEU A 69 18.19 34.04 18.43
N ARG A 70 19.10 35.00 18.55
CA ARG A 70 18.79 36.37 18.98
C ARG A 70 19.07 37.35 17.85
N ARG A 71 18.12 38.24 17.57
CA ARG A 71 18.29 39.38 16.66
C ARG A 71 17.81 40.63 17.37
N GLY A 72 18.76 41.44 17.84
CA GLY A 72 18.46 42.58 18.72
C GLY A 72 17.78 42.14 20.02
N GLU A 73 16.58 42.64 20.26
CA GLU A 73 15.71 42.27 21.39
C GLU A 73 14.79 41.06 21.10
N THR A 74 14.75 40.59 19.85
CA THR A 74 13.89 39.47 19.44
C THR A 74 14.59 38.13 19.66
N TRP A 75 13.90 37.21 20.31
CA TRP A 75 14.32 35.82 20.51
C TRP A 75 13.53 34.91 19.60
N ILE A 76 14.24 34.16 18.77
CA ILE A 76 13.68 33.17 17.85
C ILE A 76 13.83 31.80 18.51
N LYS A 77 12.69 31.13 18.67
CA LYS A 77 12.52 29.85 19.37
C LYS A 77 11.78 28.85 18.49
N ASN A 78 11.77 27.59 18.90
CA ASN A 78 10.95 26.56 18.27
C ASN A 78 9.55 26.58 18.90
N ASN A 79 8.63 27.34 18.30
CA ASN A 79 7.36 27.74 18.91
C ASN A 79 7.61 28.41 20.28
N ASP A 80 7.28 27.75 21.40
CA ASP A 80 7.49 28.24 22.76
C ASP A 80 8.69 27.58 23.49
N SER A 81 9.42 26.69 22.80
CA SER A 81 10.53 25.92 23.37
C SER A 81 11.88 26.35 22.77
N ASP A 82 12.96 26.12 23.51
CA ASP A 82 14.31 26.30 22.98
C ASP A 82 14.59 25.21 21.91
N PHE A 83 15.42 25.51 20.91
CA PHE A 83 15.92 24.48 19.98
C PHE A 83 16.86 23.54 20.74
N TYR A 84 16.98 22.29 20.30
CA TYR A 84 17.84 21.31 20.95
C TYR A 84 18.54 20.41 19.92
N LEU A 85 19.86 20.32 19.96
CA LEU A 85 20.64 19.31 19.23
C LEU A 85 20.97 18.14 20.17
N ASP A 86 20.58 16.92 19.82
CA ASP A 86 20.97 15.72 20.58
C ASP A 86 22.26 15.13 20.02
N PHE A 87 23.28 14.97 20.87
CA PHE A 87 24.57 14.37 20.51
C PHE A 87 24.58 12.85 20.67
N ASN A 88 23.58 12.26 21.34
CA ASN A 88 23.38 10.81 21.41
C ASN A 88 22.67 10.26 20.18
N THR A 89 22.18 11.11 19.27
CA THR A 89 21.95 10.71 17.89
C THR A 89 23.30 10.22 17.40
N LYS A 90 23.52 8.91 17.52
CA LYS A 90 24.64 8.25 16.89
C LYS A 90 24.57 8.72 15.45
N VAL A 91 25.53 9.53 15.02
CA VAL A 91 26.00 9.42 13.65
C VAL A 91 26.46 7.98 13.57
N THR A 92 25.52 7.12 13.20
CA THR A 92 25.69 5.68 13.16
C THR A 92 26.88 5.48 12.26
N LYS A 93 27.94 4.93 12.86
CA LYS A 93 29.14 4.43 12.19
C LYS A 93 28.75 4.03 10.78
N LYS A 94 29.36 4.67 9.77
CA LYS A 94 29.36 4.20 8.37
C LYS A 94 29.21 2.69 8.40
N SER A 95 27.98 2.24 8.13
CA SER A 95 27.75 0.85 7.79
C SER A 95 28.71 0.59 6.64
N LYS A 96 29.36 -0.58 6.65
CA LYS A 96 30.29 -0.97 5.60
C LYS A 96 29.70 -0.52 4.26
N ASP A 97 30.40 0.39 3.59
CA ASP A 97 30.18 0.70 2.18
C ASP A 97 30.39 -0.60 1.40
N THR A 98 29.36 -1.44 1.34
CA THR A 98 29.04 -2.15 0.13
C THR A 98 28.39 -1.08 -0.72
N GLY A 99 29.17 -0.44 -1.60
CA GLY A 99 28.81 0.76 -2.36
C GLY A 99 27.62 0.63 -3.33
N ASP A 100 26.74 -0.34 -3.10
CA ASP A 100 25.52 -0.65 -3.84
C ASP A 100 24.27 -0.79 -2.94
N ALA A 101 24.43 -0.89 -1.60
CA ALA A 101 23.31 -1.04 -0.66
C ALA A 101 22.54 0.29 -0.52
N GLY A 102 21.28 0.30 -0.98
CA GLY A 102 20.39 1.47 -0.98
C GLY A 102 20.36 2.25 -2.30
N LYS A 103 20.95 1.72 -3.38
CA LYS A 103 20.86 2.35 -4.70
C LYS A 103 19.42 2.32 -5.21
N GLY A 104 18.90 3.48 -5.65
CA GLY A 104 17.51 3.59 -6.11
C GLY A 104 16.49 3.78 -4.98
N THR A 105 16.92 4.13 -3.76
CA THR A 105 16.03 4.43 -2.63
C THR A 105 16.32 5.81 -2.02
N ALA A 106 15.41 6.29 -1.17
CA ALA A 106 15.66 7.43 -0.28
C ALA A 106 16.43 6.97 0.97
N LYS A 107 17.67 6.49 0.78
CA LYS A 107 18.47 5.79 1.80
C LYS A 107 18.48 6.47 3.17
N ASP A 108 18.85 7.74 3.24
CA ASP A 108 18.95 8.49 4.51
C ASP A 108 17.60 8.57 5.23
N PHE A 109 16.52 8.71 4.47
CA PHE A 109 15.15 8.71 5.01
C PHE A 109 14.73 7.32 5.52
N LEU A 110 15.10 6.25 4.82
CA LEU A 110 14.85 4.87 5.26
C LEU A 110 15.63 4.52 6.53
N GLU A 111 16.88 4.96 6.65
CA GLU A 111 17.67 4.82 7.87
C GLU A 111 17.03 5.57 9.03
N ARG A 112 16.52 6.79 8.77
CA ARG A 112 15.77 7.56 9.77
C ARG A 112 14.49 6.86 10.23
N ILE A 113 13.73 6.24 9.31
CA ILE A 113 12.57 5.42 9.66
C ILE A 113 13.02 4.26 10.57
N ALA A 114 14.09 3.57 10.20
CA ALA A 114 14.58 2.41 10.95
C ALA A 114 15.02 2.79 12.38
N ASP A 115 15.69 3.93 12.54
CA ASP A 115 16.09 4.45 13.86
C ASP A 115 14.89 4.76 14.77
N LEU A 116 13.75 5.15 14.20
CA LEU A 116 12.53 5.51 14.93
C LEU A 116 11.59 4.32 15.16
N GLU A 117 11.85 3.17 14.53
CA GLU A 117 11.00 1.99 14.65
C GLU A 117 10.92 1.47 16.09
N GLU A 118 12.00 1.60 16.88
CA GLU A 118 12.02 1.15 18.28
C GLU A 118 10.98 1.87 19.14
N ASP A 119 10.75 3.16 18.86
CA ASP A 119 9.70 3.96 19.49
C ASP A 119 8.33 3.72 18.84
N ALA A 120 8.27 3.51 17.53
CA ALA A 120 7.04 3.27 16.80
C ALA A 120 6.32 1.98 17.22
N GLN A 121 7.07 0.91 17.48
CA GLN A 121 6.53 -0.38 17.94
C GLN A 121 5.90 -0.33 19.34
N ARG A 122 5.99 0.80 20.06
CA ARG A 122 5.30 0.96 21.36
C ARG A 122 3.80 0.88 21.19
N SER A 123 3.23 1.51 20.18
CA SER A 123 1.80 1.40 19.83
C SER A 123 1.50 2.05 18.48
N PHE A 124 0.32 1.78 17.90
CA PHE A 124 -0.15 2.47 16.70
C PHE A 124 -0.15 4.00 16.85
N MET A 125 -0.52 4.53 18.02
CA MET A 125 -0.49 5.98 18.28
C MET A 125 0.92 6.56 18.10
N HIS A 126 1.96 5.89 18.62
CA HIS A 126 3.33 6.35 18.45
C HIS A 126 3.75 6.26 16.98
N ARG A 127 3.47 5.13 16.33
CA ARG A 127 3.81 4.93 14.92
C ARG A 127 3.16 5.98 14.02
N PHE A 128 1.88 6.28 14.19
CA PHE A 128 1.19 7.28 13.36
C PHE A 128 1.67 8.71 13.64
N ASN A 129 1.98 9.05 14.90
CA ASN A 129 2.59 10.36 15.18
C ASN A 129 3.98 10.50 14.57
N ILE A 130 4.82 9.46 14.67
CA ILE A 130 6.13 9.44 14.02
C ILE A 130 5.96 9.54 12.50
N ALA A 131 5.03 8.79 11.92
CA ALA A 131 4.75 8.85 10.49
C ALA A 131 4.31 10.25 10.05
N ALA A 132 3.43 10.91 10.82
CA ALA A 132 3.03 12.31 10.60
C ALA A 132 4.23 13.26 10.64
N ASP A 133 5.12 13.12 11.64
CA ASP A 133 6.34 13.92 11.77
C ASP A 133 7.35 13.69 10.62
N LEU A 134 7.24 12.56 9.92
CA LEU A 134 8.09 12.20 8.78
C LEU A 134 7.50 12.57 7.41
N VAL A 135 6.23 13.01 7.32
CA VAL A 135 5.56 13.30 6.03
C VAL A 135 6.30 14.35 5.23
N ASP A 136 6.71 15.45 5.86
CA ASP A 136 7.45 16.53 5.18
C ASP A 136 8.83 16.05 4.68
N GLN A 137 9.52 15.23 5.48
CA GLN A 137 10.80 14.64 5.09
C GLN A 137 10.64 13.65 3.93
N ALA A 138 9.57 12.84 3.94
CA ALA A 138 9.24 11.93 2.85
C ALA A 138 9.01 12.69 1.55
N ARG A 139 8.27 13.80 1.62
CA ARG A 139 8.03 14.70 0.48
C ARG A 139 9.33 15.32 -0.04
N ASP A 140 10.18 15.82 0.86
CA ASP A 140 11.43 16.48 0.50
C ASP A 140 12.44 15.50 -0.12
N ALA A 141 12.36 14.21 0.24
CA ALA A 141 13.07 13.11 -0.40
C ALA A 141 12.43 12.63 -1.73
N GLY A 142 11.36 13.29 -2.20
CA GLY A 142 10.69 13.00 -3.47
C GLY A 142 9.92 11.69 -3.50
N LEU A 143 9.64 11.17 -4.71
CA LEU A 143 8.86 9.95 -4.91
C LEU A 143 9.38 8.76 -4.09
N LEU A 144 10.71 8.57 -4.05
CA LEU A 144 11.33 7.46 -3.31
C LEU A 144 11.16 7.61 -1.79
N GLY A 145 11.07 8.83 -1.26
CA GLY A 145 10.75 9.07 0.15
C GLY A 145 9.33 8.66 0.51
N ILE A 146 8.36 9.06 -0.31
CA ILE A 146 6.94 8.68 -0.15
C ILE A 146 6.78 7.16 -0.29
N VAL A 147 7.48 6.54 -1.24
CA VAL A 147 7.52 5.08 -1.40
C VAL A 147 8.12 4.41 -0.18
N GLY A 148 9.20 4.97 0.40
CA GLY A 148 9.77 4.48 1.65
C GLY A 148 8.79 4.53 2.83
N LEU A 149 8.04 5.63 2.95
CA LEU A 149 6.97 5.76 3.94
C LEU A 149 5.85 4.74 3.69
N PHE A 150 5.46 4.53 2.42
CA PHE A 150 4.48 3.51 2.05
C PHE A 150 4.95 2.10 2.41
N VAL A 151 6.18 1.74 2.09
CA VAL A 151 6.78 0.44 2.43
C VAL A 151 6.72 0.19 3.93
N TRP A 152 7.12 1.18 4.73
CA TRP A 152 7.11 1.07 6.19
C TRP A 152 5.71 0.81 6.75
N ILE A 153 4.73 1.63 6.33
CA ILE A 153 3.34 1.47 6.75
C ILE A 153 2.74 0.16 6.24
N ARG A 154 3.11 -0.30 5.05
CA ARG A 154 2.64 -1.57 4.51
C ARG A 154 3.22 -2.77 5.26
N PHE A 155 4.48 -2.74 5.67
CA PHE A 155 5.02 -3.78 6.56
C PHE A 155 4.24 -3.83 7.88
N MET A 156 3.84 -2.68 8.42
CA MET A 156 2.93 -2.64 9.55
C MET A 156 1.57 -3.27 9.21
N SER A 157 0.91 -2.86 8.14
CA SER A 157 -0.46 -3.33 7.82
C SER A 157 -0.51 -4.83 7.48
N THR A 158 0.57 -5.38 6.96
CA THR A 158 0.74 -6.81 6.63
C THR A 158 1.34 -7.64 7.77
N ARG A 159 1.35 -7.11 9.00
CA ARG A 159 1.80 -7.78 10.24
C ARG A 159 3.29 -8.17 10.26
N GLN A 160 4.11 -7.53 9.44
CA GLN A 160 5.56 -7.76 9.42
C GLN A 160 6.29 -6.96 10.50
N LEU A 161 5.66 -5.91 11.04
CA LEU A 161 6.19 -5.12 12.15
C LEU A 161 5.39 -5.33 13.43
N ILE A 162 6.03 -5.10 14.56
CA ILE A 162 5.40 -5.19 15.87
C ILE A 162 4.45 -3.99 16.04
N TRP A 163 3.17 -4.28 16.29
CA TRP A 163 2.15 -3.24 16.45
C TRP A 163 2.20 -2.54 17.80
N ASN A 164 2.61 -3.25 18.85
CA ASN A 164 2.58 -2.76 20.23
C ASN A 164 3.51 -3.59 21.13
N LYS A 165 4.10 -2.95 22.14
CA LYS A 165 4.93 -3.58 23.18
C LYS A 165 4.55 -3.06 24.56
N ASN A 166 3.69 -3.79 25.27
CA ASN A 166 3.35 -3.53 26.68
C ASN A 166 2.98 -2.05 26.96
N TYR A 167 2.29 -1.40 26.04
CA TYR A 167 1.86 -0.01 26.20
C TYR A 167 0.34 0.10 26.02
N ASN A 168 -0.33 0.63 27.04
CA ASN A 168 -1.78 0.82 27.00
C ASN A 168 -2.09 2.19 26.40
N VAL A 169 -2.84 2.23 25.31
CA VAL A 169 -3.29 3.46 24.65
C VAL A 169 -4.81 3.48 24.59
N LYS A 170 -5.42 4.64 24.81
CA LYS A 170 -6.86 4.80 24.60
C LYS A 170 -7.14 4.83 23.09
N PRO A 171 -8.23 4.24 22.58
CA PRO A 171 -8.45 4.14 21.14
C PRO A 171 -8.63 5.52 20.52
N ARG A 172 -9.17 6.48 21.29
CA ARG A 172 -9.25 7.89 20.90
C ARG A 172 -7.88 8.51 20.60
N GLU A 173 -6.83 8.16 21.34
CA GLU A 173 -5.48 8.66 21.08
C GLU A 173 -4.89 8.04 19.81
N ILE A 174 -5.21 6.77 19.53
CA ILE A 174 -4.86 6.12 18.25
C ILE A 174 -5.58 6.81 17.09
N SER A 175 -6.89 7.02 17.21
CA SER A 175 -7.70 7.74 16.23
C SER A 175 -7.13 9.14 15.95
N GLN A 176 -6.80 9.92 16.98
CA GLN A 176 -6.25 11.26 16.80
C GLN A 176 -4.89 11.27 16.08
N ALA A 177 -4.01 10.33 16.40
CA ALA A 177 -2.72 10.20 15.72
C ALA A 177 -2.89 9.76 14.25
N GLN A 178 -3.83 8.85 14.00
CA GLN A 178 -4.18 8.40 12.65
C GLN A 178 -4.82 9.53 11.82
N ASP A 179 -5.72 10.30 12.41
CA ASP A 179 -6.34 11.48 11.78
C ASP A 179 -5.27 12.50 11.38
N ARG A 180 -4.37 12.85 12.32
CA ARG A 180 -3.24 13.74 12.02
C ARG A 180 -2.43 13.24 10.82
N PHE A 181 -2.03 11.97 10.83
CA PHE A 181 -1.23 11.40 9.75
C PHE A 181 -2.00 11.42 8.42
N THR A 182 -3.27 11.02 8.41
CA THR A 182 -4.09 10.99 7.19
C THR A 182 -4.42 12.39 6.65
N ASP A 183 -4.55 13.40 7.52
CA ASP A 183 -4.72 14.81 7.14
C ASP A 183 -3.45 15.34 6.45
N ASP A 184 -2.26 14.99 6.96
CA ASP A 184 -0.99 15.35 6.33
C ASP A 184 -0.86 14.69 4.93
N LEU A 185 -1.30 13.44 4.78
CA LEU A 185 -1.36 12.75 3.48
C LEU A 185 -2.40 13.36 2.52
N GLU A 186 -3.57 13.77 3.02
CA GLU A 186 -4.60 14.48 2.24
C GLU A 186 -4.04 15.80 1.70
N ASN A 187 -3.33 16.56 2.54
CA ASN A 187 -2.68 17.80 2.14
C ASN A 187 -1.64 17.54 1.03
N MET A 188 -0.84 16.48 1.16
CA MET A 188 0.10 16.10 0.11
C MET A 188 -0.61 15.68 -1.18
N TYR A 189 -1.71 14.91 -1.09
CA TYR A 189 -2.51 14.47 -2.22
C TYR A 189 -3.09 15.66 -3.01
N LYS A 190 -3.49 16.71 -2.30
CA LYS A 190 -3.99 17.95 -2.88
C LYS A 190 -2.88 18.75 -3.57
N SER A 191 -1.72 18.88 -2.91
CA SER A 191 -0.62 19.72 -3.37
C SER A 191 0.26 19.09 -4.46
N TYR A 192 0.35 17.76 -4.52
CA TYR A 192 1.28 17.04 -5.40
C TYR A 192 0.55 15.96 -6.22
N PRO A 193 -0.13 16.34 -7.33
CA PRO A 193 -0.89 15.40 -8.15
C PRO A 193 -0.11 14.19 -8.66
N GLN A 194 1.19 14.34 -8.88
CA GLN A 194 2.09 13.28 -9.36
C GLN A 194 2.35 12.15 -8.34
N TYR A 195 1.90 12.32 -7.09
CA TYR A 195 2.07 11.31 -6.03
C TYR A 195 0.75 10.65 -5.64
N ARG A 196 -0.37 10.99 -6.31
CA ARG A 196 -1.72 10.55 -5.91
C ARG A 196 -1.87 9.04 -5.91
N GLU A 197 -1.32 8.35 -6.91
CA GLU A 197 -1.34 6.89 -6.98
C GLU A 197 -0.71 6.26 -5.72
N ILE A 198 0.48 6.70 -5.32
CA ILE A 198 1.18 6.15 -4.14
C ILE A 198 0.53 6.59 -2.83
N LEU A 199 0.08 7.84 -2.73
CA LEU A 199 -0.63 8.34 -1.56
C LEU A 199 -1.95 7.60 -1.32
N ARG A 200 -2.65 7.21 -2.39
CA ARG A 200 -3.85 6.38 -2.32
C ARG A 200 -3.53 4.97 -1.78
N MET A 201 -2.43 4.37 -2.22
CA MET A 201 -1.95 3.08 -1.67
C MET A 201 -1.55 3.21 -0.20
N LEU A 202 -0.90 4.31 0.19
CA LEU A 202 -0.53 4.60 1.57
C LEU A 202 -1.75 4.79 2.46
N LEU A 203 -2.71 5.63 2.05
CA LEU A 203 -3.98 5.81 2.78
C LEU A 203 -4.74 4.47 2.94
N SER A 204 -4.75 3.64 1.90
CA SER A 204 -5.34 2.29 1.98
C SER A 204 -4.65 1.40 3.04
N ALA A 205 -3.33 1.50 3.19
CA ALA A 205 -2.56 0.74 4.19
C ALA A 205 -2.74 1.27 5.63
N VAL A 206 -2.98 2.57 5.81
CA VAL A 206 -3.24 3.18 7.12
C VAL A 206 -4.67 2.91 7.58
N GLY A 207 -5.64 3.10 6.67
CA GLY A 207 -7.06 3.20 6.97
C GLY A 207 -7.49 4.60 7.39
N ARG A 208 -8.81 4.86 7.33
CA ARG A 208 -9.38 6.19 7.61
C ARG A 208 -9.19 6.62 9.05
N GLY A 209 -9.38 5.70 9.99
CA GLY A 209 -9.56 6.03 11.40
C GLY A 209 -11.01 6.42 11.72
N GLY A 210 -11.26 6.70 13.01
CA GLY A 210 -12.58 7.08 13.50
C GLY A 210 -12.57 8.46 14.13
N GLU A 211 -13.39 9.38 13.64
CA GLU A 211 -13.54 10.73 14.19
C GLU A 211 -14.07 10.69 15.64
N GLY A 212 -13.50 11.54 16.51
CA GLY A 212 -14.00 11.73 17.87
C GLY A 212 -13.90 10.48 18.75
N ASP A 213 -15.03 10.08 19.36
CA ASP A 213 -15.11 8.95 20.30
C ASP A 213 -15.47 7.61 19.63
N VAL A 214 -15.44 7.52 18.29
CA VAL A 214 -15.77 6.27 17.56
C VAL A 214 -14.82 5.13 17.94
N GLY A 215 -13.54 5.40 18.19
CA GLY A 215 -12.63 4.40 18.76
C GLY A 215 -13.03 3.95 20.18
N GLN A 216 -13.59 4.85 20.99
CA GLN A 216 -14.09 4.52 22.34
C GLN A 216 -15.38 3.71 22.27
N ARG A 217 -16.25 3.96 21.28
CA ARG A 217 -17.46 3.15 21.04
C ARG A 217 -17.15 1.67 20.88
N ILE A 218 -16.01 1.30 20.30
CA ILE A 218 -15.58 -0.10 20.21
C ILE A 218 -15.52 -0.75 21.61
N ARG A 219 -15.01 -0.04 22.62
CA ARG A 219 -14.93 -0.57 24.00
C ARG A 219 -16.30 -0.60 24.68
N ASP A 220 -17.14 0.38 24.40
CA ASP A 220 -18.43 0.51 25.06
C ASP A 220 -19.47 -0.47 24.48
N GLU A 221 -19.47 -0.66 23.16
CA GLU A 221 -20.42 -1.54 22.47
C GLU A 221 -20.20 -3.02 22.84
N ILE A 222 -18.95 -3.48 23.02
CA ILE A 222 -18.71 -4.88 23.45
C ILE A 222 -19.27 -5.15 24.86
N LEU A 223 -19.28 -4.16 25.75
CA LEU A 223 -19.92 -4.28 27.06
C LEU A 223 -21.45 -4.37 26.95
N VAL A 224 -22.03 -3.61 26.01
CA VAL A 224 -23.47 -3.69 25.71
C VAL A 224 -23.83 -5.07 25.16
N ILE A 225 -23.02 -5.64 24.25
CA ILE A 225 -23.22 -6.99 23.70
C ILE A 225 -23.19 -8.03 24.82
N GLN A 226 -22.18 -7.98 25.71
CA GLN A 226 -22.04 -8.90 26.83
C GLN A 226 -23.26 -8.86 27.75
N ARG A 227 -23.77 -7.67 28.04
CA ARG A 227 -24.93 -7.45 28.90
C ARG A 227 -26.22 -7.94 28.24
N ASN A 228 -26.47 -7.54 27.00
CA ASN A 228 -27.70 -7.85 26.28
C ASN A 228 -27.86 -9.35 26.00
N ASN A 229 -26.74 -10.05 25.83
CA ASN A 229 -26.72 -11.47 25.48
C ASN A 229 -26.33 -12.38 26.65
N ASP A 230 -26.09 -11.85 27.85
CA ASP A 230 -25.66 -12.65 29.02
C ASP A 230 -24.43 -13.55 28.73
N CYS A 231 -23.45 -12.99 27.99
CA CYS A 231 -22.28 -13.74 27.51
C CYS A 231 -20.95 -13.25 28.11
N LYS A 232 -21.01 -12.61 29.28
CA LYS A 232 -19.81 -12.16 30.00
C LYS A 232 -18.95 -13.35 30.44
N GLY A 233 -17.63 -13.21 30.30
CA GLY A 233 -16.64 -14.25 30.65
C GLY A 233 -16.05 -14.94 29.41
N GLY A 234 -15.11 -15.86 29.65
CA GLY A 234 -14.40 -16.59 28.58
C GLY A 234 -13.84 -15.64 27.52
N ILE A 235 -14.02 -16.00 26.24
CA ILE A 235 -13.51 -15.22 25.11
C ILE A 235 -14.03 -13.78 25.09
N MET A 236 -15.29 -13.53 25.48
CA MET A 236 -15.88 -12.19 25.38
C MET A 236 -15.23 -11.22 26.37
N GLU A 237 -14.93 -11.68 27.58
CA GLU A 237 -14.23 -10.86 28.58
C GLU A 237 -12.76 -10.69 28.20
N GLU A 238 -12.08 -11.75 27.78
CA GLU A 238 -10.67 -11.66 27.35
C GLU A 238 -10.51 -10.72 26.15
N TRP A 239 -11.41 -10.81 25.17
CA TRP A 239 -11.43 -9.90 24.02
C TRP A 239 -11.74 -8.46 24.42
N HIS A 240 -12.69 -8.24 25.33
CA HIS A 240 -12.95 -6.91 25.90
C HIS A 240 -11.69 -6.34 26.59
N GLN A 241 -10.97 -7.13 27.39
CA GLN A 241 -9.71 -6.69 28.02
C GLN A 241 -8.63 -6.36 26.97
N LYS A 242 -8.57 -7.13 25.89
CA LYS A 242 -7.70 -6.86 24.75
C LYS A 242 -8.03 -5.51 24.10
N LEU A 243 -9.29 -5.26 23.76
CA LEU A 243 -9.76 -4.00 23.17
C LEU A 243 -9.55 -2.80 24.12
N HIS A 244 -9.72 -3.04 25.42
CA HIS A 244 -9.44 -2.06 26.46
C HIS A 244 -7.95 -1.70 26.57
N ASN A 245 -7.05 -2.62 26.21
CA ASN A 245 -5.63 -2.32 26.11
C ASN A 245 -5.30 -1.65 24.77
N ASN A 246 -5.59 -2.34 23.66
CA ASN A 246 -5.39 -1.84 22.30
C ASN A 246 -6.37 -2.49 21.31
N THR A 247 -7.10 -1.66 20.58
CA THR A 247 -7.86 -2.10 19.40
C THR A 247 -6.93 -2.23 18.20
N SER A 248 -7.22 -3.14 17.27
CA SER A 248 -6.39 -3.44 16.10
C SER A 248 -7.22 -4.05 14.96
N PRO A 249 -6.70 -4.07 13.73
CA PRO A 249 -7.36 -4.77 12.61
C PRO A 249 -7.72 -6.24 12.88
N ASP A 250 -6.96 -6.95 13.71
CA ASP A 250 -7.26 -8.34 14.11
C ASP A 250 -8.65 -8.48 14.78
N ASP A 251 -9.20 -7.42 15.37
CA ASP A 251 -10.52 -7.46 16.04
C ASP A 251 -11.68 -7.62 15.06
N VAL A 252 -11.55 -7.12 13.83
CA VAL A 252 -12.54 -7.35 12.75
C VAL A 252 -12.63 -8.84 12.45
N VAL A 253 -11.48 -9.51 12.34
CA VAL A 253 -11.39 -10.95 12.04
C VAL A 253 -11.87 -11.78 13.23
N ILE A 254 -11.53 -11.40 14.47
CA ILE A 254 -12.01 -12.08 15.68
C ILE A 254 -13.55 -12.00 15.75
N CYS A 255 -14.13 -10.83 15.49
CA CYS A 255 -15.58 -10.67 15.42
C CYS A 255 -16.20 -11.57 14.34
N GLN A 256 -15.58 -11.64 13.16
CA GLN A 256 -16.08 -12.44 12.03
C GLN A 256 -16.05 -13.93 12.37
N ALA A 257 -14.95 -14.42 12.96
CA ALA A 257 -14.82 -15.80 13.38
C ALA A 257 -15.89 -16.19 14.42
N ILE A 258 -16.22 -15.28 15.35
CA ILE A 258 -17.31 -15.49 16.31
C ILE A 258 -18.68 -15.54 15.59
N ILE A 259 -18.93 -14.66 14.63
CA ILE A 259 -20.17 -14.67 13.83
C ILE A 259 -20.28 -15.98 13.03
N ASP A 260 -19.22 -16.41 12.36
CA ASP A 260 -19.20 -17.64 11.54
C ASP A 260 -19.39 -18.89 12.41
N TYR A 261 -18.76 -18.92 13.59
CA TYR A 261 -19.01 -19.93 14.62
C TYR A 261 -20.49 -20.01 15.00
N ILE A 262 -21.14 -18.88 15.26
CA ILE A 262 -22.55 -18.86 15.64
C ILE A 262 -23.45 -19.27 14.45
N LYS A 263 -23.13 -18.83 13.22
CA LYS A 263 -23.87 -19.19 12.00
C LYS A 263 -23.78 -20.68 11.66
N SER A 264 -22.64 -21.30 11.93
CA SER A 264 -22.37 -22.72 11.71
C SER A 264 -22.89 -23.65 12.81
N ASP A 265 -23.86 -23.19 13.61
CA ASP A 265 -24.40 -23.94 14.76
C ASP A 265 -23.32 -24.32 15.79
N PHE A 266 -22.41 -23.38 16.06
CA PHE A 266 -21.35 -23.49 17.07
C PHE A 266 -20.26 -24.52 16.71
N ASP A 267 -19.90 -24.63 15.43
CA ASP A 267 -18.77 -25.47 15.00
C ASP A 267 -17.42 -24.77 15.25
N ILE A 268 -16.66 -25.28 16.22
CA ILE A 268 -15.35 -24.74 16.58
C ILE A 268 -14.32 -24.83 15.45
N ASN A 269 -14.47 -25.76 14.51
CA ASN A 269 -13.57 -25.84 13.36
C ASN A 269 -13.76 -24.64 12.44
N VAL A 270 -15.00 -24.16 12.24
CA VAL A 270 -15.29 -22.97 11.45
C VAL A 270 -14.67 -21.73 12.09
N TYR A 271 -14.72 -21.61 13.42
CA TYR A 271 -14.04 -20.53 14.15
C TYR A 271 -12.53 -20.49 13.84
N TRP A 272 -11.85 -21.63 14.01
CA TRP A 272 -10.41 -21.73 13.78
C TRP A 272 -10.05 -21.59 12.30
N ASP A 273 -10.86 -22.12 11.39
CA ASP A 273 -10.67 -21.95 9.95
C ASP A 273 -10.76 -20.49 9.53
N THR A 274 -11.77 -19.75 10.03
CA THR A 274 -11.90 -18.31 9.75
C THR A 274 -10.70 -17.54 10.28
N LEU A 275 -10.22 -17.81 11.51
CA LEU A 275 -9.04 -17.15 12.05
C LEU A 275 -7.76 -17.48 11.26
N ASN A 276 -7.49 -18.76 11.01
CA ASN A 276 -6.27 -19.22 10.34
C ASN A 276 -6.18 -18.73 8.88
N LYS A 277 -7.29 -18.73 8.14
CA LYS A 277 -7.35 -18.18 6.78
C LYS A 277 -6.99 -16.69 6.73
N ASN A 278 -7.17 -15.97 7.84
CA ASN A 278 -6.86 -14.56 7.99
C ASN A 278 -5.53 -14.31 8.73
N GLY A 279 -4.72 -15.35 8.94
CA GLY A 279 -3.40 -15.25 9.56
C GLY A 279 -3.40 -15.06 11.09
N ILE A 280 -4.52 -15.34 11.77
CA ILE A 280 -4.61 -15.29 13.23
C ILE A 280 -4.52 -16.72 13.77
N THR A 281 -3.32 -17.11 14.20
CA THR A 281 -3.11 -18.42 14.83
C THR A 281 -3.40 -18.37 16.33
N LYS A 282 -3.40 -19.53 16.99
CA LYS A 282 -3.51 -19.62 18.45
C LYS A 282 -2.36 -18.88 19.14
N GLU A 283 -1.14 -19.02 18.62
CA GLU A 283 0.04 -18.31 19.13
C GLU A 283 -0.14 -16.81 19.01
N ARG A 284 -0.74 -16.32 17.93
CA ARG A 284 -1.06 -14.90 17.74
C ARG A 284 -2.05 -14.41 18.81
N LEU A 285 -3.15 -15.12 19.07
CA LEU A 285 -4.11 -14.76 20.13
C LEU A 285 -3.46 -14.68 21.52
N LEU A 286 -2.48 -15.56 21.77
CA LEU A 286 -1.71 -15.60 23.03
C LEU A 286 -0.60 -14.54 23.10
N SER A 287 -0.20 -13.96 21.96
CA SER A 287 0.89 -12.98 21.88
C SER A 287 0.46 -11.56 22.24
N TYR A 288 -0.85 -11.26 22.28
CA TYR A 288 -1.33 -9.94 22.69
C TYR A 288 -0.97 -9.66 24.15
N ASP A 289 -0.65 -8.40 24.47
CA ASP A 289 -0.42 -7.93 25.86
C ASP A 289 -1.54 -8.38 26.83
N ARG A 290 -2.77 -8.43 26.32
CA ARG A 290 -3.94 -9.06 26.96
C ARG A 290 -4.37 -10.22 26.08
N ALA A 291 -3.79 -11.38 26.36
CA ALA A 291 -4.00 -12.60 25.58
C ALA A 291 -5.46 -13.08 25.63
N ILE A 292 -5.90 -13.68 24.52
CA ILE A 292 -7.16 -14.41 24.42
C ILE A 292 -6.81 -15.90 24.50
N HIS A 293 -7.28 -16.56 25.56
CA HIS A 293 -7.01 -17.96 25.88
C HIS A 293 -8.19 -18.88 25.60
N SER A 294 -9.40 -18.36 25.78
CA SER A 294 -10.64 -19.12 25.78
C SER A 294 -11.21 -19.26 24.37
N GLU A 295 -11.69 -20.46 24.04
CA GLU A 295 -12.53 -20.68 22.86
C GLU A 295 -13.95 -20.13 23.07
N PRO A 296 -14.67 -19.78 21.99
CA PRO A 296 -16.05 -19.33 22.10
C PRO A 296 -16.97 -20.44 22.61
N LYS A 297 -17.79 -20.10 23.62
CA LYS A 297 -18.78 -21.00 24.21
C LYS A 297 -20.06 -20.24 24.53
N PHE A 298 -21.02 -20.31 23.63
CA PHE A 298 -22.32 -19.65 23.76
C PHE A 298 -23.44 -20.67 23.90
N ARG A 299 -24.59 -20.24 24.41
CA ARG A 299 -25.81 -21.04 24.51
C ARG A 299 -26.69 -20.81 23.29
N SER A 300 -27.47 -21.82 22.91
CA SER A 300 -28.36 -21.74 21.74
C SER A 300 -29.40 -20.61 21.84
N ASP A 301 -29.87 -20.27 23.04
CA ASP A 301 -30.80 -19.14 23.27
C ASP A 301 -30.18 -17.77 23.00
N GLN A 302 -28.84 -17.66 22.97
CA GLN A 302 -28.13 -16.41 22.71
C GLN A 302 -27.92 -16.14 21.21
N LYS A 303 -28.20 -17.13 20.34
CA LYS A 303 -27.82 -17.11 18.92
C LYS A 303 -28.33 -15.87 18.17
N GLU A 304 -29.63 -15.61 18.22
CA GLU A 304 -30.24 -14.50 17.45
C GLU A 304 -29.77 -13.13 17.95
N GLY A 305 -29.71 -12.94 19.28
CA GLY A 305 -29.25 -11.71 19.89
C GLY A 305 -27.77 -11.42 19.58
N LEU A 306 -26.91 -12.43 19.68
CA LEU A 306 -25.49 -12.29 19.37
C LEU A 306 -25.26 -11.97 17.89
N LEU A 307 -25.96 -12.63 16.97
CA LEU A 307 -25.81 -12.35 15.54
C LEU A 307 -26.21 -10.90 15.21
N ARG A 308 -27.29 -10.40 15.81
CA ARG A 308 -27.71 -9.01 15.64
C ARG A 308 -26.68 -8.04 16.22
N ASP A 309 -26.30 -8.22 17.47
CA ASP A 309 -25.48 -7.25 18.19
C ASP A 309 -24.01 -7.29 17.71
N LEU A 310 -23.43 -8.47 17.44
CA LEU A 310 -22.11 -8.61 16.82
C LEU A 310 -22.11 -8.14 15.37
N GLY A 311 -23.21 -8.31 14.62
CA GLY A 311 -23.35 -7.76 13.27
C GLY A 311 -23.30 -6.23 13.26
N ASN A 312 -23.93 -5.58 14.25
CA ASN A 312 -23.82 -4.13 14.44
C ASN A 312 -22.39 -3.74 14.84
N TYR A 313 -21.80 -4.48 15.77
CA TYR A 313 -20.45 -4.23 16.25
C TYR A 313 -19.38 -4.40 15.16
N MET A 314 -19.57 -5.36 14.26
CA MET A 314 -18.73 -5.56 13.09
C MET A 314 -18.65 -4.30 12.23
N ARG A 315 -19.78 -3.62 12.01
CA ARG A 315 -19.81 -2.35 11.25
C ARG A 315 -19.00 -1.27 11.95
N SER A 316 -19.12 -1.14 13.27
CA SER A 316 -18.30 -0.21 14.07
C SER A 316 -16.79 -0.53 13.98
N LEU A 317 -16.41 -1.81 14.10
CA LEU A 317 -15.02 -2.25 13.98
C LEU A 317 -14.44 -1.95 12.59
N LYS A 318 -15.19 -2.26 11.52
CA LYS A 318 -14.78 -1.98 10.15
C LYS A 318 -14.66 -0.49 9.87
N ALA A 319 -15.58 0.33 10.38
CA ALA A 319 -15.50 1.79 10.24
C ALA A 319 -14.19 2.38 10.79
N VAL A 320 -13.61 1.77 11.85
CA VAL A 320 -12.35 2.23 12.45
C VAL A 320 -11.12 1.58 11.81
N HIS A 321 -11.17 0.27 11.57
CA HIS A 321 -9.98 -0.52 11.21
C HIS A 321 -9.91 -0.93 9.73
N SER A 322 -11.01 -0.86 8.98
CA SER A 322 -11.05 -1.19 7.56
C SER A 322 -11.14 0.07 6.72
N GLY A 323 -9.98 0.54 6.25
CA GLY A 323 -9.87 1.72 5.37
C GLY A 323 -10.65 1.65 4.07
N ALA A 324 -11.10 0.46 3.67
CA ALA A 324 -11.80 0.22 2.41
C ALA A 324 -13.20 -0.40 2.62
N ASP A 325 -13.80 -0.28 3.82
CA ASP A 325 -15.17 -0.74 4.04
C ASP A 325 -16.18 0.16 3.29
N LEU A 326 -16.88 -0.42 2.32
CA LEU A 326 -17.77 0.30 1.42
C LEU A 326 -18.95 0.95 2.15
N GLU A 327 -19.63 0.21 3.04
CA GLU A 327 -20.78 0.72 3.79
C GLU A 327 -20.38 1.92 4.65
N SER A 328 -19.27 1.82 5.37
CA SER A 328 -18.74 2.90 6.20
C SER A 328 -18.31 4.12 5.39
N ALA A 329 -17.64 3.91 4.25
CA ALA A 329 -17.20 5.01 3.39
C ALA A 329 -18.40 5.75 2.77
N ILE A 330 -19.40 5.02 2.27
CA ILE A 330 -20.65 5.59 1.77
C ILE A 330 -21.37 6.37 2.87
N ALA A 331 -21.57 5.77 4.05
CA ALA A 331 -22.24 6.43 5.17
C ALA A 331 -21.52 7.72 5.59
N THR A 332 -20.19 7.72 5.58
CA THR A 332 -19.37 8.89 5.93
C THR A 332 -19.56 10.03 4.94
N CYS A 333 -19.64 9.74 3.64
CA CYS A 333 -19.87 10.72 2.59
C CYS A 333 -21.33 11.20 2.52
N MET A 334 -22.28 10.29 2.72
CA MET A 334 -23.72 10.57 2.71
C MET A 334 -24.22 11.23 4.00
N GLY A 335 -23.43 11.17 5.06
CA GLY A 335 -23.83 11.61 6.39
C GLY A 335 -24.76 10.61 7.05
N TYR A 336 -24.62 10.48 8.37
CA TYR A 336 -25.51 9.66 9.18
C TYR A 336 -25.65 10.22 10.58
N LYS A 337 -26.73 9.81 11.24
CA LYS A 337 -26.94 10.09 12.67
C LYS A 337 -27.17 8.77 13.40
N SER A 338 -26.40 8.56 14.46
CA SER A 338 -26.52 7.39 15.34
C SER A 338 -26.71 7.90 16.77
N GLU A 339 -27.81 7.52 17.40
CA GLU A 339 -28.04 7.79 18.82
C GLU A 339 -27.22 6.80 19.66
N GLY A 340 -26.53 7.29 20.69
CA GLY A 340 -25.82 6.42 21.61
C GLY A 340 -26.78 5.71 22.56
N GLU A 341 -26.56 4.42 22.84
CA GLU A 341 -27.30 3.71 23.87
C GLU A 341 -26.68 3.93 25.27
N GLY A 342 -27.50 4.34 26.23
CA GLY A 342 -27.10 4.48 27.63
C GLY A 342 -26.10 5.62 27.85
N PHE A 343 -24.84 5.27 28.13
CA PHE A 343 -23.76 6.23 28.43
C PHE A 343 -22.93 6.63 27.19
N MET A 344 -23.21 6.03 26.03
CA MET A 344 -22.49 6.32 24.79
C MET A 344 -22.91 7.66 24.19
N VAL A 345 -21.95 8.39 23.61
CA VAL A 345 -22.21 9.65 22.89
C VAL A 345 -22.72 9.34 21.48
N GLY A 346 -23.78 10.04 21.05
CA GLY A 346 -24.29 9.93 19.68
C GLY A 346 -23.31 10.50 18.65
N VAL A 347 -23.40 10.02 17.41
CA VAL A 347 -22.58 10.48 16.28
C VAL A 347 -23.48 11.20 15.27
N GLN A 348 -23.04 12.36 14.79
CA GLN A 348 -23.68 13.09 13.70
C GLN A 348 -22.61 13.48 12.68
N ILE A 349 -22.70 12.90 11.49
CA ILE A 349 -21.87 13.26 10.33
C ILE A 349 -22.80 13.88 9.28
N ASN A 350 -22.43 15.06 8.79
CA ASN A 350 -23.19 15.72 7.72
C ASN A 350 -22.80 15.16 6.35
N PRO A 351 -23.67 15.21 5.33
CA PRO A 351 -23.30 14.83 3.96
C PRO A 351 -22.18 15.73 3.40
N VAL A 352 -21.38 15.19 2.47
CA VAL A 352 -20.38 15.97 1.72
C VAL A 352 -21.09 16.86 0.69
N ASN A 353 -20.66 18.11 0.60
CA ASN A 353 -21.18 19.08 -0.36
C ASN A 353 -20.62 18.82 -1.77
N GLY A 354 -21.38 19.19 -2.81
CA GLY A 354 -20.91 19.13 -4.19
C GLY A 354 -21.06 17.77 -4.88
N LEU A 355 -21.67 16.78 -4.22
CA LEU A 355 -22.09 15.53 -4.84
C LEU A 355 -23.19 15.81 -5.88
N SER A 356 -23.18 15.06 -6.99
CA SER A 356 -24.23 15.13 -8.00
C SER A 356 -25.58 14.72 -7.38
N SER A 357 -26.70 15.21 -7.90
CA SER A 357 -28.02 14.88 -7.33
C SER A 357 -28.39 13.41 -7.46
N GLY A 358 -27.81 12.69 -8.43
CA GLY A 358 -28.03 11.25 -8.64
C GLY A 358 -27.05 10.36 -7.88
N PHE A 359 -25.94 10.92 -7.39
CA PHE A 359 -24.91 10.16 -6.68
C PHE A 359 -25.42 9.40 -5.44
N PRO A 360 -26.30 9.98 -4.60
CA PRO A 360 -26.91 9.25 -3.48
C PRO A 360 -27.65 7.98 -3.90
N ASP A 361 -28.45 8.07 -4.96
CA ASP A 361 -29.24 6.96 -5.47
C ASP A 361 -28.32 5.88 -6.07
N LEU A 362 -27.21 6.30 -6.73
CA LEU A 362 -26.18 5.41 -7.24
C LEU A 362 -25.44 4.65 -6.12
N LEU A 363 -25.08 5.34 -5.03
CA LEU A 363 -24.44 4.69 -3.88
C LEU A 363 -25.40 3.74 -3.17
N GLN A 364 -26.69 4.09 -3.07
CA GLN A 364 -27.70 3.18 -2.53
C GLN A 364 -27.86 1.94 -3.43
N PHE A 365 -27.92 2.14 -4.75
CA PHE A 365 -27.94 1.05 -5.71
C PHE A 365 -26.74 0.12 -5.51
N VAL A 366 -25.52 0.66 -5.39
CA VAL A 366 -24.31 -0.13 -5.13
C VAL A 366 -24.48 -0.98 -3.86
N LEU A 367 -24.94 -0.39 -2.75
CA LEU A 367 -25.16 -1.10 -1.48
C LEU A 367 -26.16 -2.24 -1.61
N ASP A 368 -27.28 -2.00 -2.31
CA ASP A 368 -28.34 -2.98 -2.48
C ASP A 368 -27.91 -4.20 -3.31
N HIS A 369 -26.88 -4.06 -4.15
CA HIS A 369 -26.43 -5.09 -5.10
C HIS A 369 -25.08 -5.74 -4.70
N VAL A 370 -24.45 -5.38 -3.57
CA VAL A 370 -23.13 -5.97 -3.15
C VAL A 370 -23.18 -7.49 -2.96
N GLU A 371 -24.35 -8.00 -2.57
CA GLU A 371 -24.59 -9.42 -2.32
C GLU A 371 -25.22 -10.16 -3.52
N ASP A 372 -25.48 -9.45 -4.62
CA ASP A 372 -26.09 -10.06 -5.80
C ASP A 372 -25.14 -11.06 -6.46
N LYS A 373 -25.75 -12.09 -7.07
CA LYS A 373 -25.01 -13.12 -7.80
C LYS A 373 -24.45 -12.61 -9.13
N SER A 374 -25.24 -11.80 -9.86
CA SER A 374 -24.80 -11.18 -11.12
C SER A 374 -23.98 -9.95 -10.78
N ALA A 375 -22.71 -9.96 -11.19
CA ALA A 375 -21.80 -8.87 -10.87
C ALA A 375 -21.93 -7.67 -11.83
N GLU A 376 -22.46 -7.85 -13.04
CA GLU A 376 -22.45 -6.79 -14.06
C GLU A 376 -23.10 -5.47 -13.60
N PRO A 377 -24.34 -5.47 -13.05
CA PRO A 377 -24.96 -4.23 -12.60
C PRO A 377 -24.16 -3.57 -11.47
N LEU A 378 -23.62 -4.37 -10.54
CA LEU A 378 -22.78 -3.89 -9.46
C LEU A 378 -21.47 -3.27 -10.00
N LEU A 379 -20.81 -3.91 -10.96
CA LEU A 379 -19.57 -3.41 -11.55
C LEU A 379 -19.78 -2.10 -12.30
N GLU A 380 -20.89 -1.99 -13.05
CA GLU A 380 -21.29 -0.74 -13.72
C GLU A 380 -21.53 0.37 -12.70
N GLY A 381 -22.34 0.12 -11.67
CA GLY A 381 -22.64 1.11 -10.63
C GLY A 381 -21.41 1.56 -9.84
N LEU A 382 -20.51 0.62 -9.50
CA LEU A 382 -19.25 0.93 -8.85
C LEU A 382 -18.35 1.81 -9.73
N LEU A 383 -18.23 1.49 -11.01
CA LEU A 383 -17.40 2.24 -11.94
C LEU A 383 -17.97 3.63 -12.20
N GLU A 384 -19.29 3.74 -12.42
CA GLU A 384 -19.99 5.01 -12.57
C GLU A 384 -19.79 5.89 -11.34
N ALA A 385 -19.88 5.33 -10.13
CA ALA A 385 -19.64 6.06 -8.90
C ALA A 385 -18.21 6.62 -8.84
N ARG A 386 -17.20 5.83 -9.25
CA ARG A 386 -15.82 6.32 -9.30
C ARG A 386 -15.61 7.41 -10.35
N VAL A 387 -16.26 7.31 -11.51
CA VAL A 387 -16.23 8.33 -12.56
C VAL A 387 -16.87 9.63 -12.07
N GLU A 388 -18.04 9.57 -11.45
CA GLU A 388 -18.73 10.73 -10.88
C GLU A 388 -17.94 11.40 -9.74
N LEU A 389 -17.20 10.61 -8.96
CA LEU A 389 -16.38 11.08 -7.85
C LEU A 389 -15.10 11.79 -8.32
N ARG A 390 -14.60 11.46 -9.53
CA ARG A 390 -13.30 11.91 -10.06
C ARG A 390 -13.11 13.44 -10.05
N PRO A 391 -14.06 14.28 -10.49
CA PRO A 391 -13.90 15.73 -10.44
C PRO A 391 -13.65 16.24 -9.03
N LEU A 392 -14.31 15.65 -8.02
CA LEU A 392 -14.16 16.03 -6.62
C LEU A 392 -12.81 15.61 -6.03
N LEU A 393 -12.25 14.48 -6.46
CA LEU A 393 -10.92 14.03 -6.05
C LEU A 393 -9.81 14.92 -6.63
N THR A 394 -10.01 15.43 -7.85
CA THR A 394 -9.01 16.26 -8.53
C THR A 394 -9.07 17.74 -8.16
N GLY A 395 -10.23 18.20 -7.68
CA GLY A 395 -10.50 19.59 -7.32
C GLY A 395 -10.19 19.96 -5.87
N SER A 396 -10.63 21.15 -5.45
CA SER A 396 -10.59 21.60 -4.05
C SER A 396 -11.93 21.32 -3.38
N SER A 397 -12.16 20.06 -3.05
CA SER A 397 -13.37 19.62 -2.35
C SER A 397 -13.22 19.76 -0.84
N GLU A 398 -14.33 20.06 -0.17
CA GLU A 398 -14.43 19.87 1.29
C GLU A 398 -14.40 18.38 1.61
N ARG A 399 -13.78 18.00 2.73
CA ARG A 399 -13.69 16.59 3.18
C ARG A 399 -13.09 15.65 2.12
N LEU A 400 -11.99 16.08 1.48
CA LEU A 400 -11.34 15.31 0.42
C LEU A 400 -10.82 13.96 0.93
N LYS A 401 -10.37 13.87 2.19
CA LYS A 401 -10.03 12.58 2.84
C LYS A 401 -11.15 11.55 2.71
N ASP A 402 -12.39 11.93 3.01
CA ASP A 402 -13.54 11.02 2.94
C ASP A 402 -13.83 10.56 1.51
N LEU A 403 -13.67 11.46 0.54
CA LEU A 403 -13.82 11.14 -0.88
C LEU A 403 -12.72 10.18 -1.35
N ILE A 404 -11.47 10.34 -0.90
CA ILE A 404 -10.37 9.42 -1.23
C ILE A 404 -10.67 8.03 -0.67
N PHE A 405 -11.13 7.93 0.58
CA PHE A 405 -11.49 6.64 1.17
C PHE A 405 -12.71 6.00 0.49
N LEU A 406 -13.69 6.79 0.04
CA LEU A 406 -14.79 6.28 -0.80
C LEU A 406 -14.26 5.70 -2.12
N ASP A 407 -13.35 6.37 -2.82
CA ASP A 407 -12.76 5.85 -4.06
C ASP A 407 -11.95 4.56 -3.82
N ILE A 408 -11.21 4.47 -2.71
CA ILE A 408 -10.47 3.25 -2.31
C ILE A 408 -11.46 2.10 -2.04
N ALA A 409 -12.56 2.37 -1.33
CA ALA A 409 -13.56 1.36 -1.01
C ALA A 409 -14.32 0.86 -2.25
N LEU A 410 -14.67 1.77 -3.18
CA LEU A 410 -15.30 1.45 -4.46
C LEU A 410 -14.37 0.55 -5.31
N ASP A 411 -13.09 0.90 -5.44
CA ASP A 411 -12.10 0.11 -6.20
C ASP A 411 -11.87 -1.28 -5.60
N SER A 412 -11.73 -1.36 -4.26
CA SER A 412 -11.59 -2.63 -3.55
C SER A 412 -12.81 -3.54 -3.75
N THR A 413 -14.02 -2.96 -3.68
CA THR A 413 -15.28 -3.69 -3.92
C THR A 413 -15.37 -4.15 -5.37
N PHE A 414 -15.00 -3.29 -6.33
CA PHE A 414 -14.98 -3.61 -7.75
C PHE A 414 -14.07 -4.81 -8.02
N ARG A 415 -12.83 -4.78 -7.52
CA ARG A 415 -11.89 -5.91 -7.64
C ARG A 415 -12.49 -7.20 -7.10
N THR A 416 -13.07 -7.14 -5.89
CA THR A 416 -13.66 -8.30 -5.23
C THR A 416 -14.86 -8.85 -6.01
N ALA A 417 -15.70 -7.98 -6.59
CA ALA A 417 -16.83 -8.40 -7.41
C ALA A 417 -16.38 -9.12 -8.69
N VAL A 418 -15.32 -8.64 -9.37
CA VAL A 418 -14.73 -9.31 -10.54
C VAL A 418 -14.19 -10.70 -10.18
N GLU A 419 -13.48 -10.82 -9.07
CA GLU A 419 -12.92 -12.10 -8.60
C GLU A 419 -14.01 -13.14 -8.32
N ARG A 420 -15.15 -12.72 -7.76
CA ARG A 420 -16.31 -13.60 -7.54
C ARG A 420 -16.91 -14.11 -8.86
N SER A 421 -16.84 -13.34 -9.93
CA SER A 421 -17.37 -13.73 -11.25
C SER A 421 -16.47 -14.69 -12.02
N TYR A 422 -15.29 -15.05 -11.51
CA TYR A 422 -14.36 -15.90 -12.25
C TYR A 422 -14.93 -17.27 -12.60
N GLU A 423 -15.72 -17.90 -11.76
CA GLU A 423 -16.29 -19.21 -12.10
C GLU A 423 -17.29 -19.10 -13.24
N GLU A 424 -18.19 -18.11 -13.18
CA GLU A 424 -19.22 -17.88 -14.21
C GLU A 424 -18.63 -17.49 -15.57
N LEU A 425 -17.49 -16.81 -15.57
CA LEU A 425 -16.79 -16.38 -16.77
C LEU A 425 -16.02 -17.50 -17.49
N ASN A 426 -15.94 -18.71 -16.93
CA ASN A 426 -15.27 -19.84 -17.59
C ASN A 426 -16.00 -20.30 -18.86
N ASP A 427 -17.34 -20.30 -18.82
CA ASP A 427 -18.20 -20.77 -19.92
C ASP A 427 -18.92 -19.61 -20.62
N ALA A 428 -18.52 -18.36 -20.33
CA ALA A 428 -19.17 -17.17 -20.86
C ALA A 428 -18.85 -16.95 -22.35
N ALA A 429 -19.80 -16.33 -23.06
CA ALA A 429 -19.58 -15.90 -24.43
C ALA A 429 -18.44 -14.86 -24.51
N PRO A 430 -17.66 -14.82 -25.60
CA PRO A 430 -16.52 -13.90 -25.75
C PRO A 430 -16.87 -12.44 -25.45
N GLU A 431 -18.06 -11.99 -25.85
CA GLU A 431 -18.57 -10.64 -25.64
C GLU A 431 -18.65 -10.27 -24.16
N LYS A 432 -19.05 -11.22 -23.30
CA LYS A 432 -19.13 -11.00 -21.86
C LYS A 432 -17.73 -10.88 -21.25
N ILE A 433 -16.78 -11.71 -21.67
CA ILE A 433 -15.39 -11.62 -21.19
C ILE A 433 -14.76 -10.30 -21.63
N MET A 434 -14.95 -9.91 -22.89
CA MET A 434 -14.50 -8.62 -23.43
C MET A 434 -15.11 -7.44 -22.67
N TYR A 435 -16.38 -7.52 -22.30
CA TYR A 435 -17.05 -6.49 -21.51
C TYR A 435 -16.43 -6.33 -20.13
N PHE A 436 -16.17 -7.43 -19.41
CA PHE A 436 -15.48 -7.40 -18.12
C PHE A 436 -14.06 -6.83 -18.26
N ILE A 437 -13.32 -7.19 -19.32
CA ILE A 437 -11.99 -6.63 -19.59
C ILE A 437 -12.07 -5.10 -19.75
N SER A 438 -13.05 -4.57 -20.49
CA SER A 438 -13.27 -3.12 -20.63
C SER A 438 -13.56 -2.46 -19.27
N LEU A 439 -14.46 -3.02 -18.46
CA LEU A 439 -14.79 -2.48 -17.14
C LEU A 439 -13.55 -2.45 -16.21
N VAL A 440 -12.77 -3.52 -16.17
CA VAL A 440 -11.56 -3.60 -15.34
C VAL A 440 -10.49 -2.63 -15.82
N LEU A 441 -10.32 -2.47 -17.13
CA LEU A 441 -9.39 -1.50 -17.70
C LEU A 441 -9.75 -0.06 -17.34
N GLU A 442 -11.03 0.28 -17.43
CA GLU A 442 -11.51 1.61 -17.07
C GLU A 442 -11.33 1.87 -15.57
N ASN A 443 -11.68 0.89 -14.72
CA ASN A 443 -11.44 0.96 -13.28
C ASN A 443 -9.94 1.14 -12.95
N LEU A 444 -9.06 0.40 -13.63
CA LEU A 444 -7.61 0.51 -13.46
C LEU A 444 -7.09 1.89 -13.91
N ALA A 445 -7.63 2.44 -15.01
CA ALA A 445 -7.25 3.77 -15.49
C ALA A 445 -7.57 4.87 -14.46
N LEU A 446 -8.64 4.75 -13.68
CA LEU A 446 -8.99 5.72 -12.63
C LEU A 446 -7.99 5.71 -11.45
N SER A 447 -7.32 4.57 -11.22
CA SER A 447 -6.40 4.34 -10.11
C SER A 447 -4.92 4.56 -10.45
N THR A 448 -4.59 4.70 -11.74
CA THR A 448 -3.21 4.68 -12.24
C THR A 448 -2.78 6.05 -12.77
N ASP A 449 -1.63 6.56 -12.32
CA ASP A 449 -0.98 7.73 -12.92
C ASP A 449 -0.19 7.30 -14.18
N ASP A 450 0.04 8.24 -15.11
CA ASP A 450 0.65 8.00 -16.43
C ASP A 450 0.00 6.86 -17.24
N ASN A 451 -1.33 6.82 -17.23
CA ASN A 451 -2.16 5.73 -17.74
C ASN A 451 -2.43 5.74 -19.26
N GLU A 452 -1.64 6.45 -20.08
CA GLU A 452 -1.94 6.65 -21.50
C GLU A 452 -2.09 5.31 -22.27
N ASP A 453 -1.18 4.35 -22.01
CA ASP A 453 -1.26 3.02 -22.64
C ASP A 453 -2.49 2.23 -22.21
N ILE A 454 -2.93 2.37 -20.96
CA ILE A 454 -4.16 1.75 -20.44
C ILE A 454 -5.37 2.33 -21.18
N LEU A 455 -5.40 3.66 -21.41
CA LEU A 455 -6.46 4.33 -22.15
C LEU A 455 -6.51 3.91 -23.63
N TYR A 456 -5.36 3.71 -24.29
CA TYR A 456 -5.32 3.15 -25.64
C TYR A 456 -5.83 1.71 -25.67
N CYS A 457 -5.50 0.90 -24.66
CA CYS A 457 -6.02 -0.46 -24.54
C CYS A 457 -7.55 -0.44 -24.40
N LEU A 458 -8.11 0.39 -23.51
CA LEU A 458 -9.55 0.56 -23.33
C LEU A 458 -10.26 0.94 -24.64
N LYS A 459 -9.73 1.93 -25.37
CA LYS A 459 -10.27 2.32 -26.70
C LYS A 459 -10.26 1.15 -27.69
N GLY A 460 -9.20 0.34 -27.64
CA GLY A 460 -9.10 -0.88 -28.43
C GLY A 460 -10.16 -1.92 -28.10
N TRP A 461 -10.35 -2.23 -26.83
CA TRP A 461 -11.38 -3.18 -26.38
C TRP A 461 -12.80 -2.71 -26.73
N ASN A 462 -13.09 -1.42 -26.57
CA ASN A 462 -14.38 -0.86 -26.97
C ASN A 462 -14.61 -0.98 -28.49
N ARG A 463 -13.57 -0.73 -29.30
CA ARG A 463 -13.66 -0.96 -30.75
C ARG A 463 -13.83 -2.45 -31.10
N ALA A 464 -13.15 -3.35 -30.39
CA ALA A 464 -13.31 -4.79 -30.58
C ALA A 464 -14.76 -5.23 -30.28
N MET A 465 -15.36 -4.69 -29.21
CA MET A 465 -16.78 -4.90 -28.88
C MET A 465 -17.72 -4.39 -29.98
N ASP A 466 -17.44 -3.23 -30.58
CA ASP A 466 -18.23 -2.71 -31.69
C ASP A 466 -18.11 -3.58 -32.95
N MET A 467 -16.93 -4.13 -33.23
CA MET A 467 -16.71 -5.08 -34.33
C MET A 467 -17.52 -6.36 -34.14
N VAL A 468 -17.58 -6.89 -32.92
CA VAL A 468 -18.45 -8.04 -32.59
C VAL A 468 -19.92 -7.71 -32.88
N LYS A 469 -20.41 -6.55 -32.41
CA LYS A 469 -21.80 -6.11 -32.66
C LYS A 469 -22.12 -5.99 -34.15
N GLN A 470 -21.14 -5.56 -34.94
CA GLN A 470 -21.25 -5.42 -36.40
C GLN A 470 -21.04 -6.74 -37.15
N LYS A 471 -20.72 -7.84 -36.44
CA LYS A 471 -20.39 -9.15 -37.00
C LYS A 471 -19.22 -9.10 -37.99
N ASP A 472 -18.20 -8.31 -37.67
CA ASP A 472 -16.97 -8.23 -38.47
C ASP A 472 -16.09 -9.47 -38.21
N ASP A 473 -15.78 -10.24 -39.25
CA ASP A 473 -14.99 -11.48 -39.15
C ASP A 473 -13.57 -11.27 -38.58
N GLN A 474 -13.06 -10.04 -38.54
CA GLN A 474 -11.74 -9.69 -37.98
C GLN A 474 -11.77 -9.33 -36.50
N TRP A 475 -12.93 -9.34 -35.83
CA TRP A 475 -13.05 -8.91 -34.43
C TRP A 475 -12.10 -9.66 -33.50
N ALA A 476 -11.95 -10.98 -33.69
CA ALA A 476 -11.14 -11.83 -32.82
C ALA A 476 -9.65 -11.57 -32.98
N LEU A 477 -9.20 -11.36 -34.23
CA LEU A 477 -7.81 -11.00 -34.52
C LEU A 477 -7.47 -9.61 -33.95
N TYR A 478 -8.40 -8.66 -34.09
CA TYR A 478 -8.24 -7.31 -33.53
C TYR A 478 -8.22 -7.34 -32.00
N ALA A 479 -9.14 -8.07 -31.37
CA ALA A 479 -9.16 -8.28 -29.92
C ALA A 479 -7.87 -8.93 -29.42
N LYS A 480 -7.31 -9.89 -30.16
CA LYS A 480 -6.04 -10.54 -29.80
C LYS A 480 -4.88 -9.56 -29.77
N ALA A 481 -4.80 -8.66 -30.76
CA ALA A 481 -3.76 -7.63 -30.78
C ALA A 481 -3.85 -6.70 -29.54
N PHE A 482 -5.06 -6.36 -29.10
CA PHE A 482 -5.28 -5.57 -27.90
C PHE A 482 -5.10 -6.35 -26.60
N LEU A 483 -5.35 -7.66 -26.60
CA LEU A 483 -4.97 -8.54 -25.50
C LEU A 483 -3.46 -8.51 -25.28
N ASP A 484 -2.67 -8.65 -26.34
CA ASP A 484 -1.20 -8.59 -26.25
C ASP A 484 -0.71 -7.20 -25.85
N ARG A 485 -1.29 -6.13 -26.41
CA ARG A 485 -0.97 -4.76 -25.98
C ARG A 485 -1.30 -4.52 -24.52
N THR A 486 -2.42 -5.05 -24.03
CA THR A 486 -2.82 -4.90 -22.62
C THR A 486 -1.84 -5.63 -21.70
N ARG A 487 -1.39 -6.84 -22.08
CA ARG A 487 -0.35 -7.57 -21.33
C ARG A 487 0.96 -6.77 -21.26
N LEU A 488 1.39 -6.16 -22.36
CA LEU A 488 2.60 -5.31 -22.38
C LEU A 488 2.44 -4.08 -21.48
N ALA A 489 1.28 -3.42 -21.51
CA ALA A 489 1.00 -2.28 -20.62
C ALA A 489 1.05 -2.69 -19.13
N LEU A 490 0.47 -3.84 -18.78
CA LEU A 490 0.53 -4.39 -17.43
C LEU A 490 1.96 -4.76 -17.01
N ALA A 491 2.74 -5.39 -17.90
CA ALA A 491 4.12 -5.76 -17.64
C ALA A 491 5.00 -4.52 -17.39
N SER A 492 4.87 -3.51 -18.25
CA SER A 492 5.57 -2.22 -18.10
C SER A 492 5.24 -1.54 -16.77
N LYS A 493 3.95 -1.47 -16.39
CA LYS A 493 3.55 -0.89 -15.10
C LYS A 493 4.04 -1.72 -13.91
N GLY A 494 4.02 -3.06 -14.02
CA GLY A 494 4.58 -3.96 -13.01
C GLY A 494 6.08 -3.74 -12.80
N GLU A 495 6.86 -3.58 -13.88
CA GLU A 495 8.28 -3.25 -13.82
C GLU A 495 8.53 -1.87 -13.20
N GLN A 496 7.70 -0.87 -13.53
CA GLN A 496 7.78 0.45 -12.88
C GLN A 496 7.56 0.36 -11.37
N TYR A 497 6.54 -0.36 -10.91
CA TYR A 497 6.33 -0.57 -9.46
C TYR A 497 7.48 -1.32 -8.81
N TYR A 498 8.02 -2.35 -9.47
CA TYR A 498 9.15 -3.11 -8.95
C TYR A 498 10.38 -2.22 -8.76
N ASN A 499 10.79 -1.50 -9.81
CA ASN A 499 11.95 -0.60 -9.76
C ASN A 499 11.79 0.52 -8.73
N MET A 500 10.56 0.96 -8.48
CA MET A 500 10.26 2.03 -7.53
C MET A 500 10.17 1.53 -6.08
N MET A 501 9.49 0.41 -5.82
CA MET A 501 9.13 -0.03 -4.47
C MET A 501 10.06 -1.10 -3.91
N GLN A 502 10.45 -2.09 -4.73
CA GLN A 502 11.18 -3.27 -4.25
C GLN A 502 12.52 -2.92 -3.60
N PRO A 503 13.35 -2.00 -4.17
CA PRO A 503 14.60 -1.61 -3.51
C PRO A 503 14.40 -1.02 -2.11
N SER A 504 13.32 -0.26 -1.90
CA SER A 504 12.98 0.32 -0.59
C SER A 504 12.50 -0.76 0.38
N ALA A 505 11.73 -1.74 -0.09
CA ALA A 505 11.31 -2.90 0.69
C ALA A 505 12.49 -3.77 1.13
N GLU A 506 13.42 -4.06 0.22
CA GLU A 506 14.65 -4.82 0.52
C GLU A 506 15.53 -4.08 1.53
N TYR A 507 15.79 -2.80 1.27
CA TYR A 507 16.67 -2.02 2.14
C TYR A 507 16.07 -1.84 3.53
N LEU A 508 14.83 -1.32 3.62
CA LEU A 508 14.19 -1.10 4.91
C LEU A 508 13.88 -2.42 5.63
N GLY A 509 13.45 -3.45 4.89
CA GLY A 509 13.19 -4.78 5.44
C GLY A 509 14.43 -5.36 6.12
N SER A 510 15.61 -5.18 5.52
CA SER A 510 16.89 -5.61 6.13
C SER A 510 17.22 -4.86 7.41
N LEU A 511 16.93 -3.55 7.49
CA LEU A 511 17.18 -2.74 8.68
C LEU A 511 16.22 -3.09 9.82
N LEU A 512 14.97 -3.44 9.48
CA LEU A 512 13.91 -3.74 10.43
C LEU A 512 13.84 -5.24 10.80
N ASN A 513 14.67 -6.09 10.20
CA ASN A 513 14.62 -7.55 10.33
C ASN A 513 13.24 -8.13 9.97
N VAL A 514 12.65 -7.65 8.87
CA VAL A 514 11.46 -8.25 8.28
C VAL A 514 11.82 -9.61 7.68
N GLU A 515 10.91 -10.58 7.78
CA GLU A 515 11.08 -11.91 7.21
C GLU A 515 11.37 -11.86 5.69
N GLU A 516 12.41 -12.59 5.25
CA GLU A 516 12.92 -12.53 3.87
C GLU A 516 11.83 -12.82 2.84
N TRP A 517 10.98 -13.82 3.10
CA TRP A 517 9.88 -14.17 2.20
C TRP A 517 8.87 -13.02 1.99
N ALA A 518 8.65 -12.19 3.01
CA ALA A 518 7.71 -11.06 2.93
C ALA A 518 8.34 -9.87 2.21
N VAL A 519 9.66 -9.72 2.30
CA VAL A 519 10.43 -8.73 1.54
C VAL A 519 10.47 -9.11 0.06
N ASP A 520 10.81 -10.35 -0.27
CA ASP A 520 11.02 -10.83 -1.64
C ASP A 520 9.78 -10.65 -2.54
N ILE A 521 8.59 -10.80 -1.97
CA ILE A 521 7.32 -10.71 -2.71
C ILE A 521 6.60 -9.36 -2.51
N PHE A 522 7.23 -8.37 -1.87
CA PHE A 522 6.56 -7.13 -1.45
C PHE A 522 5.82 -6.45 -2.60
N THR A 523 6.51 -6.15 -3.71
CA THR A 523 5.88 -5.50 -4.87
C THR A 523 4.87 -6.42 -5.55
N GLU A 524 5.14 -7.73 -5.63
CA GLU A 524 4.20 -8.69 -6.20
C GLU A 524 2.86 -8.66 -5.45
N GLU A 525 2.89 -8.63 -4.12
CA GLU A 525 1.69 -8.54 -3.28
C GLU A 525 0.98 -7.19 -3.41
N VAL A 526 1.70 -6.10 -3.69
CA VAL A 526 1.07 -4.80 -4.04
C VAL A 526 0.30 -4.93 -5.35
N ILE A 527 0.89 -5.53 -6.39
CA ILE A 527 0.26 -5.74 -7.69
C ILE A 527 -0.93 -6.70 -7.59
N ARG A 528 -0.76 -7.82 -6.86
CA ARG A 528 -1.80 -8.83 -6.63
C ARG A 528 -2.99 -8.30 -5.84
N GLY A 529 -2.76 -7.32 -4.96
CA GLY A 529 -3.82 -6.62 -4.24
C GLY A 529 -4.63 -5.62 -5.07
N GLY A 530 -4.23 -5.32 -6.32
CA GLY A 530 -4.87 -4.34 -7.19
C GLY A 530 -5.61 -4.94 -8.38
N SER A 531 -6.34 -4.10 -9.13
CA SER A 531 -7.13 -4.51 -10.32
C SER A 531 -6.29 -4.97 -11.51
N ALA A 532 -4.98 -4.70 -11.50
CA ALA A 532 -4.05 -5.20 -12.51
C ALA A 532 -4.00 -6.75 -12.53
N ALA A 533 -4.06 -7.37 -11.34
CA ALA A 533 -4.07 -8.82 -11.22
C ALA A 533 -5.37 -9.43 -11.77
N THR A 534 -6.50 -8.78 -11.52
CA THR A 534 -7.78 -9.27 -12.04
C THR A 534 -7.87 -9.16 -13.56
N LEU A 535 -7.37 -8.05 -14.11
CA LEU A 535 -7.23 -7.89 -15.56
C LEU A 535 -6.32 -8.97 -16.16
N SER A 536 -5.15 -9.22 -15.57
CA SER A 536 -4.23 -10.26 -16.04
C SER A 536 -4.88 -11.64 -16.06
N ALA A 537 -5.67 -11.99 -15.04
CA ALA A 537 -6.39 -13.25 -14.98
C ALA A 537 -7.43 -13.38 -16.12
N LEU A 538 -8.20 -12.32 -16.38
CA LEU A 538 -9.16 -12.30 -17.49
C LEU A 538 -8.48 -12.42 -18.85
N LEU A 539 -7.37 -11.70 -19.08
CA LEU A 539 -6.62 -11.79 -20.33
C LEU A 539 -6.06 -13.19 -20.55
N ASN A 540 -5.50 -13.82 -19.52
CA ASN A 540 -4.96 -15.18 -19.61
C ASN A 540 -6.04 -16.21 -19.93
N ARG A 541 -7.24 -16.03 -19.36
CA ARG A 541 -8.39 -16.86 -19.69
C ARG A 541 -8.90 -16.64 -21.12
N PHE A 542 -8.87 -15.40 -21.60
CA PHE A 542 -9.48 -15.07 -22.89
C PHE A 542 -8.57 -15.38 -24.09
N ASP A 543 -7.26 -15.45 -23.87
CA ASP A 543 -6.27 -15.69 -24.92
C ASP A 543 -6.50 -17.00 -25.72
N PRO A 544 -6.78 -18.17 -25.08
CA PRO A 544 -7.14 -19.39 -25.79
C PRO A 544 -8.40 -19.25 -26.66
N VAL A 545 -9.42 -18.52 -26.16
CA VAL A 545 -10.68 -18.28 -26.87
C VAL A 545 -10.42 -17.49 -28.14
N LEU A 546 -9.69 -16.38 -28.05
CA LEU A 546 -9.33 -15.54 -29.19
C LEU A 546 -8.47 -16.29 -30.21
N ARG A 547 -7.50 -17.09 -29.76
CA ARG A 547 -6.66 -17.89 -30.66
C ARG A 547 -7.46 -18.91 -31.45
N ASN A 548 -8.43 -19.56 -30.81
CA ASN A 548 -9.30 -20.53 -31.46
C ASN A 548 -10.19 -19.86 -32.52
N VAL A 549 -10.86 -18.76 -32.15
CA VAL A 549 -11.77 -18.03 -33.05
C VAL A 549 -11.01 -17.39 -34.21
N ALA A 550 -9.84 -16.81 -33.96
CA ALA A 550 -9.02 -16.19 -35.01
C ALA A 550 -8.14 -17.18 -35.78
N HIS A 551 -8.25 -18.49 -35.52
CA HIS A 551 -7.45 -19.55 -36.16
C HIS A 551 -5.94 -19.31 -36.11
N LEU A 552 -5.42 -18.78 -35.00
CA LEU A 552 -4.02 -18.37 -34.83
C LEU A 552 -3.05 -19.51 -34.49
N GLY A 553 -3.54 -20.75 -34.40
CA GLY A 553 -2.75 -21.93 -34.01
C GLY A 553 -2.22 -21.87 -32.57
N SER A 554 -1.48 -22.90 -32.16
CA SER A 554 -0.89 -23.02 -30.80
C SER A 554 0.47 -22.36 -30.66
N TRP A 555 0.96 -21.76 -31.75
CA TRP A 555 2.31 -21.24 -31.84
C TRP A 555 2.26 -19.73 -31.96
N GLN A 556 3.18 -19.05 -31.29
CA GLN A 556 3.56 -17.69 -31.64
C GLN A 556 4.89 -17.77 -32.37
N VAL A 557 4.91 -17.41 -33.65
CA VAL A 557 6.12 -17.45 -34.46
C VAL A 557 6.72 -16.05 -34.50
N ILE A 558 7.89 -15.88 -33.90
CA ILE A 558 8.56 -14.60 -33.72
C ILE A 558 9.53 -14.33 -34.87
N SER A 559 10.23 -15.37 -35.33
CA SER A 559 11.09 -15.36 -36.50
C SER A 559 10.72 -16.55 -37.38
N PRO A 560 9.94 -16.35 -38.47
CA PRO A 560 9.41 -17.43 -39.29
C PRO A 560 10.45 -17.87 -40.32
N VAL A 561 11.36 -18.77 -39.93
CA VAL A 561 12.34 -19.37 -40.84
C VAL A 561 12.16 -20.88 -40.84
N GLU A 562 12.16 -21.48 -42.03
CA GLU A 562 12.14 -22.93 -42.17
C GLU A 562 13.53 -23.49 -41.89
N VAL A 563 13.64 -24.36 -40.90
CA VAL A 563 14.92 -24.89 -40.42
C VAL A 563 14.87 -26.39 -40.18
N THR A 564 16.02 -27.03 -40.24
CA THR A 564 16.20 -28.44 -39.88
C THR A 564 17.49 -28.58 -39.11
N GLY A 565 17.45 -29.27 -37.98
CA GLY A 565 18.61 -29.43 -37.12
C GLY A 565 18.41 -30.48 -36.03
N TYR A 566 19.46 -30.72 -35.25
CA TYR A 566 19.43 -31.64 -34.12
C TYR A 566 18.79 -30.98 -32.91
N ILE A 567 17.87 -31.68 -32.25
CA ILE A 567 17.17 -31.15 -31.07
C ILE A 567 18.09 -31.24 -29.85
N VAL A 568 18.23 -30.14 -29.12
CA VAL A 568 18.91 -30.08 -27.82
C VAL A 568 18.00 -29.38 -26.82
N VAL A 569 17.68 -30.06 -25.72
CA VAL A 569 16.82 -29.51 -24.66
C VAL A 569 17.70 -28.84 -23.60
N VAL A 570 17.35 -27.61 -23.23
CA VAL A 570 18.05 -26.81 -22.23
C VAL A 570 17.07 -26.19 -21.24
N ASP A 571 17.51 -25.93 -20.01
CA ASP A 571 16.64 -25.36 -18.99
C ASP A 571 16.43 -23.86 -19.20
N LYS A 572 17.51 -23.11 -19.47
CA LYS A 572 17.48 -21.67 -19.76
C LYS A 572 18.34 -21.35 -20.97
N LEU A 573 17.89 -20.51 -21.89
CA LEU A 573 18.71 -20.09 -23.05
C LEU A 573 20.02 -19.41 -22.60
N LEU A 574 19.95 -18.59 -21.55
CA LEU A 574 21.11 -17.91 -20.95
C LEU A 574 22.24 -18.88 -20.57
N SER A 575 21.92 -20.12 -20.18
CA SER A 575 22.92 -21.12 -19.76
C SER A 575 23.81 -21.62 -20.91
N VAL A 576 23.39 -21.41 -22.16
CA VAL A 576 24.08 -21.89 -23.35
C VAL A 576 24.48 -20.80 -24.33
N GLN A 577 24.18 -19.53 -24.05
CA GLN A 577 24.41 -18.40 -24.96
C GLN A 577 25.87 -18.27 -25.46
N ASN A 578 26.85 -18.69 -24.65
CA ASN A 578 28.27 -18.64 -24.99
C ASN A 578 28.82 -19.95 -25.58
N LYS A 579 27.95 -20.91 -25.94
CA LYS A 579 28.36 -22.16 -26.58
C LYS A 579 28.36 -22.01 -28.10
N THR A 580 29.17 -22.83 -28.76
CA THR A 580 29.15 -23.02 -30.21
C THR A 580 28.72 -24.45 -30.50
N TYR A 581 27.81 -24.61 -31.45
CA TYR A 581 27.31 -25.91 -31.89
C TYR A 581 27.86 -26.22 -33.30
N ASP A 582 28.59 -27.33 -33.42
CA ASP A 582 29.25 -27.71 -34.68
C ASP A 582 28.29 -28.25 -35.75
N LYS A 583 27.01 -28.44 -35.39
CA LYS A 583 25.95 -28.92 -36.27
C LYS A 583 24.73 -28.01 -36.13
N PRO A 584 23.91 -27.85 -37.20
CA PRO A 584 22.64 -27.14 -37.13
C PRO A 584 21.80 -27.68 -35.97
N THR A 585 21.53 -26.84 -34.98
CA THR A 585 20.89 -27.25 -33.72
C THR A 585 19.59 -26.48 -33.49
N VAL A 586 18.53 -27.18 -33.09
CA VAL A 586 17.28 -26.58 -32.62
C VAL A 586 17.23 -26.72 -31.11
N LEU A 587 17.27 -25.60 -30.40
CA LEU A 587 17.14 -25.56 -28.95
C LEU A 587 15.68 -25.63 -28.55
N VAL A 588 15.36 -26.50 -27.61
CA VAL A 588 14.11 -26.47 -26.85
C VAL A 588 14.46 -25.96 -25.46
N ALA A 589 14.25 -24.66 -25.22
CA ALA A 589 14.56 -24.00 -23.96
C ALA A 589 13.30 -23.91 -23.11
N LYS A 590 13.35 -24.32 -21.84
CA LYS A 590 12.19 -24.13 -20.95
C LYS A 590 11.97 -22.67 -20.57
N SER A 591 13.04 -21.87 -20.55
CA SER A 591 12.93 -20.44 -20.29
C SER A 591 13.81 -19.56 -21.16
N VAL A 592 13.25 -18.42 -21.58
CA VAL A 592 13.84 -17.36 -22.41
C VAL A 592 13.36 -16.01 -21.89
N LYS A 593 14.28 -15.17 -21.40
CA LYS A 593 13.95 -13.87 -20.79
C LYS A 593 13.88 -12.71 -21.79
N GLY A 594 14.46 -12.86 -22.97
CA GLY A 594 14.42 -11.84 -24.03
C GLY A 594 15.76 -11.14 -24.28
N GLU A 595 16.64 -11.07 -23.28
CA GLU A 595 17.93 -10.36 -23.36
C GLU A 595 19.11 -11.26 -23.80
N GLU A 596 18.88 -12.56 -23.98
CA GLU A 596 19.94 -13.51 -24.31
C GLU A 596 20.46 -13.37 -25.75
N GLU A 597 21.69 -13.85 -25.97
CA GLU A 597 22.23 -14.10 -27.32
C GLU A 597 21.90 -15.52 -27.80
N ILE A 598 21.72 -15.66 -29.12
CA ILE A 598 21.52 -16.97 -29.75
C ILE A 598 22.90 -17.57 -30.05
N PRO A 599 23.24 -18.75 -29.49
CA PRO A 599 24.57 -19.33 -29.66
C PRO A 599 24.85 -19.72 -31.11
N ASP A 600 26.13 -19.64 -31.50
CA ASP A 600 26.55 -19.98 -32.86
C ASP A 600 26.23 -21.45 -33.21
N GLY A 601 25.73 -21.67 -34.43
CA GLY A 601 25.31 -23.00 -34.92
C GLY A 601 23.87 -23.39 -34.56
N VAL A 602 23.18 -22.57 -33.75
CA VAL A 602 21.74 -22.72 -33.50
C VAL A 602 20.96 -22.18 -34.70
N VAL A 603 20.06 -23.01 -35.24
CA VAL A 603 19.16 -22.68 -36.35
C VAL A 603 17.72 -22.49 -35.89
N GLY A 604 17.35 -22.97 -34.70
CA GLY A 604 16.03 -22.71 -34.14
C GLY A 604 16.00 -22.67 -32.62
N VAL A 605 15.09 -21.91 -32.04
CA VAL A 605 14.77 -21.88 -30.61
C VAL A 605 13.26 -22.03 -30.44
N ILE A 606 12.86 -23.03 -29.66
CA ILE A 606 11.49 -23.30 -29.26
C ILE A 606 11.40 -23.15 -27.75
N THR A 607 10.41 -22.42 -27.26
CA THR A 607 10.22 -22.16 -25.83
C THR A 607 8.74 -22.12 -25.46
N PRO A 608 8.33 -22.46 -24.23
CA PRO A 608 6.98 -22.15 -23.75
C PRO A 608 6.84 -20.69 -23.31
N ASP A 609 7.95 -19.98 -23.05
CA ASP A 609 7.92 -18.55 -22.71
C ASP A 609 7.55 -17.71 -23.94
N MET A 610 6.89 -16.57 -23.75
CA MET A 610 6.55 -15.60 -24.82
C MET A 610 7.50 -14.39 -24.75
N PRO A 611 8.74 -14.46 -25.27
CA PRO A 611 9.62 -13.30 -25.30
C PRO A 611 9.04 -12.21 -26.20
N ASP A 612 9.22 -10.95 -25.81
CA ASP A 612 8.71 -9.80 -26.58
C ASP A 612 9.24 -9.85 -28.02
N VAL A 613 8.39 -9.52 -28.99
CA VAL A 613 8.70 -9.45 -30.43
C VAL A 613 9.85 -8.48 -30.72
N LEU A 614 10.07 -7.49 -29.86
CA LEU A 614 11.12 -6.48 -29.91
C LEU A 614 12.30 -6.77 -28.98
N SER A 615 12.23 -7.82 -28.14
CA SER A 615 13.35 -8.21 -27.27
C SER A 615 14.61 -8.52 -28.07
N HIS A 616 15.76 -8.38 -27.41
CA HIS A 616 17.06 -8.56 -28.05
C HIS A 616 17.17 -9.92 -28.76
N VAL A 617 16.77 -11.02 -28.12
CA VAL A 617 16.77 -12.37 -28.71
C VAL A 617 15.84 -12.48 -29.93
N SER A 618 14.69 -11.81 -29.90
CA SER A 618 13.72 -11.80 -31.01
C SER A 618 14.24 -11.03 -32.23
N VAL A 619 14.90 -9.89 -32.00
CA VAL A 619 15.56 -9.12 -33.05
C VAL A 619 16.75 -9.89 -33.62
N ARG A 620 17.56 -10.53 -32.76
CA ARG A 620 18.67 -11.40 -33.17
C ARG A 620 18.19 -12.58 -34.00
N ALA A 621 17.14 -13.27 -33.58
CA ALA A 621 16.56 -14.39 -34.32
C ALA A 621 16.21 -14.00 -35.76
N ARG A 622 15.54 -12.85 -35.95
CA ARG A 622 15.19 -12.36 -37.30
C ARG A 622 16.42 -11.99 -38.12
N ASN A 623 17.36 -11.25 -37.53
CA ASN A 623 18.57 -10.79 -38.22
C ASN A 623 19.47 -11.96 -38.65
N CYS A 624 19.61 -12.95 -37.77
CA CYS A 624 20.43 -14.15 -37.99
C CYS A 624 19.66 -15.24 -38.75
N LYS A 625 18.39 -15.03 -39.11
CA LYS A 625 17.51 -16.00 -39.78
C LYS A 625 17.43 -17.34 -39.03
N VAL A 626 17.29 -17.26 -37.72
CA VAL A 626 17.05 -18.40 -36.81
C VAL A 626 15.55 -18.47 -36.55
N LEU A 627 14.97 -19.67 -36.60
CA LEU A 627 13.57 -19.88 -36.19
C LEU A 627 13.45 -19.53 -34.71
N LEU A 628 12.49 -18.69 -34.34
CA LEU A 628 12.12 -18.50 -32.94
C LEU A 628 10.61 -18.62 -32.82
N SER A 629 10.16 -19.59 -32.02
CA SER A 629 8.74 -19.80 -31.78
C SER A 629 8.46 -20.14 -30.33
N SER A 630 7.38 -19.55 -29.82
CA SER A 630 6.81 -19.90 -28.53
C SER A 630 5.62 -20.83 -28.70
N GLN A 631 5.59 -21.93 -27.93
CA GLN A 631 4.43 -22.82 -27.86
C GLN A 631 3.50 -22.37 -26.73
N ILE A 632 2.29 -21.96 -27.07
CA ILE A 632 1.27 -21.64 -26.09
C ILE A 632 0.52 -22.93 -25.76
N HIS A 633 0.71 -23.42 -24.53
CA HIS A 633 -0.06 -24.54 -24.01
C HIS A 633 -1.52 -24.10 -23.82
N PHE A 634 -2.44 -24.89 -24.40
CA PHE A 634 -3.89 -24.75 -24.22
C PHE A 634 -4.35 -25.36 -22.91
#